data_AF-A0A0G4KR16-F1
#
_entry.id   AF-A0A0G4KR16-F1
#
_cell.length_a   1.000
_cell.length_b   1.000
_cell.length_c   1.000
_cell.angle_alpha   90.00
_cell.angle_beta   90.00
_cell.angle_gamma   90.00
#
_symmetry.space_group_name_H-M   'P 1'
#
loop_
_entity.id
_entity.type
_entity.pdbx_description
1 polymer ?
#
loop_
_entity_poly.entity_id
_entity_poly.type
_entity_poly.pdbx_seq_one_letter_code
_entity_poly.pdbx_strand_id
1 'polypeptide(L)'
;MMTSSIHLMAPRLEKTIGCLLKRARNISSLDDRPFHHGPAFVVHPDPTITIVSSDCGPSPAELHAEYLRNDLFKECGRMPCLSWNCPASIKDEVREWLLIIEDLDAPWCRPIVHGLYAGIPAAKLSVEPEDFVVVDDEKCRLDGGFHFGRNSRKKVYTAPKPMLNHGLHRYSFQVVALSRQLDVTLLESRATRKAYSKAIQGRATFCPKNMGIAITTITGSESAVERIGMGHCGSVWASKSSIALKREDGGPGRSLVNEHDVHRTLLRAAIGAFQLSSSSAQSHQINIPLCHRFLTADDAAAWSGILPQLPETYTSCNALLSERIPPMPEPARRLLVEKYCPEPIRESILADPKNEDCIIRAYLGRRRFRPRAASRFAAFSLRDYPLHVDQMEDLGLDLPAPAAAMAQALAFMHWRARVDANDVEFVLAPARGLGEGAIFAPGGKCLTKACWGAMFSGC
;
A
#
# COMPACT_ATOMS: atom_id res chain seq x y z
N MET A 1 8.64 34.72 -9.66
CA MET A 1 7.56 34.75 -8.65
C MET A 1 6.21 34.19 -9.14
N MET A 2 5.89 34.18 -10.44
CA MET A 2 4.61 33.62 -10.93
C MET A 2 4.56 32.08 -11.08
N THR A 3 5.70 31.40 -11.15
CA THR A 3 5.77 29.94 -11.35
C THR A 3 5.50 29.12 -10.08
N SER A 4 5.88 29.62 -8.90
CA SER A 4 5.67 28.93 -7.61
C SER A 4 4.19 28.88 -7.19
N SER A 5 3.40 29.91 -7.50
CA SER A 5 1.96 29.95 -7.17
C SER A 5 1.13 28.97 -7.99
N ILE A 6 1.53 28.68 -9.23
CA ILE A 6 0.82 27.74 -10.12
C ILE A 6 1.01 26.29 -9.64
N HIS A 7 2.18 25.93 -9.11
CA HIS A 7 2.43 24.60 -8.55
C HIS A 7 1.68 24.33 -7.23
N LEU A 8 1.43 25.34 -6.39
CA LEU A 8 0.61 25.19 -5.18
C LEU A 8 -0.90 25.12 -5.46
N MET A 9 -1.37 25.75 -6.54
CA MET A 9 -2.79 25.80 -6.91
C MET A 9 -3.32 24.43 -7.38
N ALA A 10 -2.51 23.64 -8.07
CA ALA A 10 -2.96 22.41 -8.73
C ALA A 10 -3.50 21.32 -7.76
N PRO A 11 -2.85 20.97 -6.63
CA PRO A 11 -3.35 19.92 -5.74
C PRO A 11 -4.54 20.36 -4.86
N ARG A 12 -4.63 21.65 -4.53
CA ARG A 12 -5.79 22.21 -3.82
C ARG A 12 -7.04 22.26 -4.68
N LEU A 13 -6.84 22.61 -5.96
CA LEU A 13 -7.87 22.51 -6.97
C LEU A 13 -8.29 21.06 -7.18
N GLU A 14 -7.33 20.12 -7.29
CA GLU A 14 -7.61 18.68 -7.37
C GLU A 14 -8.42 18.18 -6.18
N LYS A 15 -8.06 18.56 -4.94
CA LYS A 15 -8.81 18.21 -3.72
C LYS A 15 -10.24 18.74 -3.75
N THR A 16 -10.42 19.98 -4.19
CA THR A 16 -11.74 20.62 -4.30
C THR A 16 -12.60 19.91 -5.35
N ILE A 17 -12.02 19.62 -6.52
CA ILE A 17 -12.66 18.88 -7.61
C ILE A 17 -12.99 17.44 -7.17
N GLY A 18 -12.08 16.76 -6.47
CA GLY A 18 -12.29 15.41 -5.94
C GLY A 18 -13.47 15.34 -4.96
N CYS A 19 -13.60 16.32 -4.06
CA CYS A 19 -14.75 16.44 -3.18
C CYS A 19 -16.07 16.66 -3.97
N LEU A 20 -16.06 17.51 -5.00
CA LEU A 20 -17.24 17.79 -5.83
C LEU A 20 -17.66 16.56 -6.67
N LEU A 21 -16.70 15.83 -7.21
CA LEU A 21 -16.93 14.66 -8.05
C LEU A 21 -17.16 13.36 -7.26
N LYS A 22 -17.06 13.39 -5.93
CA LYS A 22 -17.29 12.22 -5.05
C LYS A 22 -18.63 11.50 -5.31
N ARG A 23 -19.64 12.22 -5.80
CA ARG A 23 -20.97 11.68 -6.17
C ARG A 23 -21.10 11.24 -7.63
N ALA A 24 -20.15 11.57 -8.49
CA ALA A 24 -20.11 11.17 -9.91
C ALA A 24 -19.62 9.71 -10.12
N ARG A 25 -19.49 8.94 -9.04
CA ARG A 25 -19.20 7.51 -9.10
C ARG A 25 -20.41 6.77 -9.69
N ASN A 26 -20.17 5.77 -10.53
CA ASN A 26 -21.18 4.81 -11.04
C ASN A 26 -22.19 5.30 -12.11
N ILE A 27 -22.01 6.45 -12.78
CA ILE A 27 -22.92 6.85 -13.88
C ILE A 27 -22.40 6.31 -15.22
N SER A 28 -22.46 5.00 -15.47
CA SER A 28 -22.07 4.46 -16.78
C SER A 28 -23.27 4.39 -17.73
N SER A 29 -23.17 5.01 -18.90
CA SER A 29 -24.01 4.68 -20.05
C SER A 29 -23.81 3.20 -20.44
N LEU A 30 -24.68 2.62 -21.29
CA LEU A 30 -24.54 1.21 -21.70
C LEU A 30 -23.15 0.90 -22.31
N ASP A 31 -22.55 1.88 -22.99
CA ASP A 31 -21.24 1.79 -23.65
C ASP A 31 -20.04 2.06 -22.70
N ASP A 32 -20.30 2.65 -21.53
CA ASP A 32 -19.29 3.05 -20.54
C ASP A 32 -19.14 2.04 -19.40
N ARG A 33 -19.65 0.82 -19.54
CA ARG A 33 -19.50 -0.23 -18.53
C ARG A 33 -18.06 -0.79 -18.49
N PRO A 34 -17.65 -1.51 -17.43
CA PRO A 34 -16.37 -2.24 -17.40
C PRO A 34 -16.19 -3.15 -18.62
N PHE A 35 -14.95 -3.47 -19.01
CA PHE A 35 -14.66 -4.25 -20.23
C PHE A 35 -15.43 -5.56 -20.31
N HIS A 36 -15.51 -6.32 -19.21
CA HIS A 36 -16.27 -7.58 -19.10
C HIS A 36 -17.80 -7.43 -19.21
N HIS A 37 -18.36 -6.21 -19.23
CA HIS A 37 -19.77 -5.98 -19.53
C HIS A 37 -20.02 -5.72 -21.02
N GLY A 38 -18.98 -5.81 -21.85
CA GLY A 38 -19.09 -5.62 -23.30
C GLY A 38 -19.89 -6.72 -24.00
N PRO A 39 -20.27 -6.51 -25.27
CA PRO A 39 -21.12 -7.43 -26.03
C PRO A 39 -20.56 -8.86 -26.15
N ALA A 40 -19.24 -9.02 -26.11
CA ALA A 40 -18.59 -10.34 -26.18
C ALA A 40 -18.86 -11.22 -24.95
N PHE A 41 -19.27 -10.63 -23.83
CA PHE A 41 -19.40 -11.31 -22.53
C PHE A 41 -20.85 -11.53 -22.09
N VAL A 42 -21.83 -11.16 -22.92
CA VAL A 42 -23.26 -11.28 -22.60
C VAL A 42 -23.67 -12.72 -22.24
N VAL A 43 -22.99 -13.71 -22.82
CA VAL A 43 -23.26 -15.14 -22.59
C VAL A 43 -22.57 -15.67 -21.31
N HIS A 44 -21.54 -14.98 -20.82
CA HIS A 44 -20.77 -15.36 -19.63
C HIS A 44 -20.57 -14.13 -18.73
N PRO A 45 -21.63 -13.68 -18.03
CA PRO A 45 -21.57 -12.47 -17.21
C PRO A 45 -20.70 -12.66 -15.95
N ASP A 46 -20.55 -13.91 -15.50
CA ASP A 46 -19.85 -14.24 -14.25
C ASP A 46 -18.40 -14.67 -14.48
N PRO A 47 -17.48 -14.28 -13.58
CA PRO A 47 -16.10 -14.71 -13.64
C PRO A 47 -15.94 -16.20 -13.32
N THR A 48 -15.21 -16.90 -14.19
CA THR A 48 -14.95 -18.35 -14.20
C THR A 48 -13.46 -18.68 -14.05
N ILE A 49 -12.58 -17.68 -14.11
CA ILE A 49 -11.13 -17.78 -13.83
C ILE A 49 -10.84 -17.02 -12.54
N THR A 50 -9.84 -17.45 -11.77
CA THR A 50 -9.38 -16.74 -10.58
C THR A 50 -8.01 -16.11 -10.85
N ILE A 51 -7.90 -14.80 -10.67
CA ILE A 51 -6.61 -14.08 -10.62
C ILE A 51 -6.23 -13.86 -9.16
N VAL A 52 -4.97 -14.12 -8.83
CA VAL A 52 -4.39 -13.83 -7.52
C VAL A 52 -3.14 -13.00 -7.72
N SER A 53 -2.97 -11.96 -6.91
CA SER A 53 -1.70 -11.26 -6.80
C SER A 53 -0.88 -11.89 -5.67
N SER A 54 0.36 -12.27 -5.92
CA SER A 54 1.27 -12.71 -4.85
C SER A 54 1.56 -11.57 -3.87
N ASP A 55 1.50 -10.34 -4.34
CA ASP A 55 1.89 -9.16 -3.57
C ASP A 55 0.71 -8.59 -2.78
N CYS A 56 -0.46 -8.49 -3.41
CA CYS A 56 -1.66 -7.90 -2.80
C CYS A 56 -2.62 -8.95 -2.19
N GLY A 57 -2.47 -10.23 -2.54
CA GLY A 57 -3.36 -11.31 -2.11
C GLY A 57 -4.57 -11.56 -3.04
N PRO A 58 -5.52 -12.42 -2.60
CA PRO A 58 -6.73 -12.72 -3.36
C PRO A 58 -7.74 -11.57 -3.32
N SER A 59 -8.60 -11.47 -4.34
CA SER A 59 -9.64 -10.43 -4.38
C SER A 59 -10.74 -10.66 -3.32
N PRO A 60 -11.27 -9.59 -2.67
CA PRO A 60 -10.83 -8.20 -2.74
C PRO A 60 -9.51 -7.96 -2.00
N ALA A 61 -8.62 -7.15 -2.60
CA ALA A 61 -7.30 -6.81 -2.06
C ALA A 61 -7.07 -5.29 -2.04
N GLU A 62 -6.02 -4.83 -1.36
CA GLU A 62 -5.62 -3.41 -1.31
C GLU A 62 -4.29 -3.19 -2.06
N LEU A 63 -4.21 -2.13 -2.87
CA LEU A 63 -2.95 -1.72 -3.50
C LEU A 63 -2.13 -0.91 -2.50
N HIS A 64 -1.00 -1.47 -2.07
CA HIS A 64 -0.01 -0.76 -1.27
C HIS A 64 0.65 0.39 -2.05
N ALA A 65 1.29 1.32 -1.33
CA ALA A 65 1.81 2.56 -1.93
C ALA A 65 2.84 2.35 -3.04
N GLU A 66 3.54 1.21 -3.04
CA GLU A 66 4.49 0.83 -4.08
C GLU A 66 3.83 0.59 -5.46
N TYR A 67 2.55 0.22 -5.49
CA TYR A 67 1.77 0.03 -6.72
C TYR A 67 0.98 1.28 -7.13
N LEU A 68 0.83 2.25 -6.22
CA LEU A 68 0.20 3.54 -6.51
C LEU A 68 1.22 4.49 -7.13
N ARG A 69 0.78 5.29 -8.11
CA ARG A 69 1.59 6.40 -8.61
C ARG A 69 1.66 7.46 -7.52
N ASN A 70 2.88 7.83 -7.19
CA ASN A 70 3.13 8.95 -6.32
C ASN A 70 4.20 9.84 -6.96
N ASP A 71 3.84 11.09 -7.23
CA ASP A 71 4.71 12.02 -7.95
C ASP A 71 5.96 12.41 -7.09
N LEU A 72 6.04 11.93 -5.85
CA LEU A 72 7.14 12.14 -4.90
C LEU A 72 8.21 11.04 -4.92
N PHE A 73 7.90 9.84 -5.44
CA PHE A 73 8.76 8.67 -5.35
C PHE A 73 9.07 8.09 -6.74
N LYS A 74 10.35 7.90 -7.09
CA LYS A 74 10.72 7.30 -8.39
C LYS A 74 10.44 5.80 -8.48
N GLU A 75 10.38 5.10 -7.35
CA GLU A 75 10.24 3.64 -7.26
C GLU A 75 8.79 3.17 -7.05
N CYS A 76 7.82 4.08 -7.16
CA CYS A 76 6.40 3.74 -7.01
C CYS A 76 5.69 3.59 -8.36
N GLY A 77 4.53 2.96 -8.35
CA GLY A 77 3.74 2.68 -9.54
C GLY A 77 4.20 1.43 -10.30
N ARG A 78 4.78 0.45 -9.59
CA ARG A 78 5.08 -0.88 -10.15
C ARG A 78 3.78 -1.60 -10.52
N MET A 79 3.84 -2.48 -11.51
CA MET A 79 2.75 -3.44 -11.73
C MET A 79 2.77 -4.46 -10.59
N PRO A 80 1.64 -4.87 -10.01
CA PRO A 80 1.64 -6.03 -9.11
C PRO A 80 1.91 -7.31 -9.87
N CYS A 81 2.55 -8.28 -9.22
CA CYS A 81 2.65 -9.65 -9.73
C CYS A 81 1.24 -10.26 -9.79
N LEU A 82 0.88 -10.85 -10.93
CA LEU A 82 -0.41 -11.47 -11.14
C LEU A 82 -0.23 -12.90 -11.62
N SER A 83 -1.03 -13.80 -11.08
CA SER A 83 -1.12 -15.19 -11.52
C SER A 83 -2.59 -15.57 -11.68
N TRP A 84 -2.90 -16.46 -12.61
CA TRP A 84 -4.25 -16.96 -12.79
C TRP A 84 -4.25 -18.46 -13.08
N ASN A 85 -5.35 -19.12 -12.73
CA ASN A 85 -5.54 -20.51 -13.10
C ASN A 85 -6.12 -20.64 -14.51
N CYS A 86 -5.83 -21.75 -15.19
CA CYS A 86 -6.52 -22.11 -16.41
C CYS A 86 -7.39 -23.34 -16.10
N PRO A 87 -8.72 -23.21 -16.01
CA PRO A 87 -9.62 -24.34 -15.80
C PRO A 87 -9.36 -25.44 -16.81
N ALA A 88 -9.33 -26.70 -16.36
CA ALA A 88 -9.09 -27.85 -17.23
C ALA A 88 -10.10 -27.93 -18.40
N SER A 89 -11.29 -27.35 -18.20
CA SER A 89 -12.38 -27.32 -19.18
C SER A 89 -12.17 -26.38 -20.36
N ILE A 90 -11.20 -25.44 -20.28
CA ILE A 90 -10.85 -24.52 -21.38
C ILE A 90 -9.41 -24.66 -21.87
N LYS A 91 -8.59 -25.42 -21.15
CA LYS A 91 -7.14 -25.45 -21.33
C LYS A 91 -6.71 -25.72 -22.78
N ASP A 92 -7.39 -26.63 -23.47
CA ASP A 92 -7.05 -27.01 -24.84
C ASP A 92 -7.57 -26.02 -25.89
N GLU A 93 -8.51 -25.15 -25.50
CA GLU A 93 -9.14 -24.15 -26.35
C GLU A 93 -8.41 -22.80 -26.28
N VAL A 94 -7.78 -22.48 -25.16
CA VAL A 94 -7.05 -21.21 -25.01
C VAL A 94 -5.84 -21.19 -25.96
N ARG A 95 -5.77 -20.12 -26.76
CA ARG A 95 -4.65 -19.85 -27.68
C ARG A 95 -3.83 -18.65 -27.24
N GLU A 96 -4.46 -17.69 -26.58
CA GLU A 96 -3.79 -16.54 -25.99
C GLU A 96 -4.64 -15.91 -24.89
N TRP A 97 -4.01 -15.05 -24.08
CA TRP A 97 -4.65 -14.28 -23.04
C TRP A 97 -4.64 -12.78 -23.36
N LEU A 98 -5.67 -12.09 -22.89
CA LEU A 98 -5.82 -10.63 -22.91
C LEU A 98 -5.94 -10.14 -21.47
N LEU A 99 -5.04 -9.25 -21.04
CA LEU A 99 -5.03 -8.62 -19.73
C LEU A 99 -5.44 -7.14 -19.86
N ILE A 100 -6.46 -6.73 -19.12
CA ILE A 100 -6.97 -5.36 -19.10
C ILE A 100 -7.08 -4.87 -17.67
N ILE A 101 -6.60 -3.65 -17.42
CA ILE A 101 -6.62 -3.02 -16.10
C ILE A 101 -7.42 -1.73 -16.19
N GLU A 102 -8.48 -1.62 -15.41
CA GLU A 102 -9.41 -0.48 -15.44
C GLU A 102 -9.67 0.11 -14.05
N ASP A 103 -9.70 1.43 -13.94
CA ASP A 103 -10.24 2.15 -12.78
C ASP A 103 -11.75 2.33 -12.96
N LEU A 104 -12.55 1.61 -12.17
CA LEU A 104 -14.00 1.60 -12.29
C LEU A 104 -14.67 2.84 -11.66
N ASP A 105 -13.96 3.52 -10.75
CA ASP A 105 -14.49 4.64 -9.97
C ASP A 105 -13.89 5.97 -10.42
N ALA A 106 -13.34 5.98 -11.63
CA ALA A 106 -12.80 7.18 -12.22
C ALA A 106 -13.86 8.30 -12.30
N PRO A 107 -13.45 9.58 -12.15
CA PRO A 107 -14.36 10.71 -11.92
C PRO A 107 -15.19 11.11 -13.14
N TRP A 108 -14.88 10.50 -14.29
CA TRP A 108 -15.46 10.83 -15.59
C TRP A 108 -16.58 9.87 -16.00
N CYS A 109 -17.21 9.23 -15.02
CA CYS A 109 -18.40 8.39 -15.22
C CYS A 109 -18.18 7.17 -16.16
N ARG A 110 -16.92 6.81 -16.42
CA ARG A 110 -16.54 5.66 -17.25
C ARG A 110 -15.19 5.08 -16.80
N PRO A 111 -14.98 3.76 -16.94
CA PRO A 111 -13.73 3.14 -16.58
C PRO A 111 -12.53 3.71 -17.34
N ILE A 112 -11.46 4.03 -16.62
CA ILE A 112 -10.20 4.49 -17.22
C ILE A 112 -9.27 3.30 -17.40
N VAL A 113 -8.73 3.11 -18.60
CA VAL A 113 -7.76 2.05 -18.87
C VAL A 113 -6.38 2.46 -18.33
N HIS A 114 -5.85 1.64 -17.42
CA HIS A 114 -4.53 1.75 -16.82
C HIS A 114 -3.48 0.91 -17.58
N GLY A 115 -3.87 -0.26 -18.07
CA GLY A 115 -3.04 -1.16 -18.85
C GLY A 115 -3.89 -2.02 -19.77
N LEU A 116 -3.34 -2.39 -20.92
CA LEU A 116 -3.97 -3.30 -21.87
C LEU A 116 -2.87 -4.10 -22.55
N TYR A 117 -2.92 -5.42 -22.44
CA TYR A 117 -1.88 -6.32 -22.90
C TYR A 117 -2.48 -7.52 -23.62
N ALA A 118 -2.02 -7.80 -24.83
CA ALA A 118 -2.60 -8.79 -25.73
C ALA A 118 -1.52 -9.68 -26.36
N GLY A 119 -1.92 -10.84 -26.87
CA GLY A 119 -0.99 -11.84 -27.40
C GLY A 119 -0.15 -12.52 -26.31
N ILE A 120 -0.64 -12.58 -25.08
CA ILE A 120 0.01 -13.32 -23.99
C ILE A 120 -0.11 -14.82 -24.32
N PRO A 121 1.00 -15.58 -24.37
CA PRO A 121 0.95 -17.00 -24.75
C PRO A 121 0.05 -17.83 -23.83
N ALA A 122 -0.71 -18.79 -24.37
CA ALA A 122 -1.60 -19.66 -23.59
C ALA A 122 -0.92 -20.35 -22.40
N ALA A 123 0.37 -20.70 -22.56
CA ALA A 123 1.18 -21.34 -21.51
C ALA A 123 1.61 -20.38 -20.38
N LYS A 124 1.55 -19.06 -20.59
CA LYS A 124 1.92 -18.06 -19.60
C LYS A 124 0.70 -17.78 -18.71
N LEU A 125 0.82 -18.15 -17.45
CA LEU A 125 -0.23 -18.05 -16.42
C LEU A 125 0.13 -17.08 -15.29
N SER A 126 1.25 -16.37 -15.43
CA SER A 126 1.67 -15.30 -14.54
C SER A 126 2.37 -14.18 -15.31
N VAL A 127 2.27 -12.98 -14.77
CA VAL A 127 3.02 -11.81 -15.22
C VAL A 127 3.71 -11.17 -14.02
N GLU A 128 4.99 -10.87 -14.20
CA GLU A 128 5.86 -10.21 -13.24
C GLU A 128 6.17 -8.79 -13.73
N PRO A 129 6.62 -7.87 -12.86
CA PRO A 129 6.85 -6.49 -13.26
C PRO A 129 7.95 -6.32 -14.32
N GLU A 130 8.90 -7.25 -14.36
CA GLU A 130 9.97 -7.32 -15.35
C GLU A 130 9.43 -7.65 -16.76
N ASP A 131 8.30 -8.35 -16.86
CA ASP A 131 7.66 -8.67 -18.14
C ASP A 131 7.18 -7.43 -18.90
N PHE A 132 7.06 -6.27 -18.23
CA PHE A 132 6.54 -5.02 -18.80
C PHE A 132 7.65 -4.08 -19.31
N VAL A 133 8.90 -4.54 -19.38
CA VAL A 133 10.00 -3.80 -20.02
C VAL A 133 9.78 -3.78 -21.54
N VAL A 134 9.90 -2.61 -22.16
CA VAL A 134 9.72 -2.45 -23.60
C VAL A 134 10.95 -2.97 -24.33
N VAL A 135 10.74 -3.93 -25.23
CA VAL A 135 11.77 -4.48 -26.11
C VAL A 135 11.74 -3.80 -27.48
N ASP A 136 10.54 -3.52 -27.99
CA ASP A 136 10.33 -2.84 -29.28
C ASP A 136 9.08 -1.93 -29.17
N ASP A 137 9.28 -0.62 -29.10
CA ASP A 137 8.18 0.35 -28.92
C ASP A 137 7.31 0.49 -30.19
N GLU A 138 7.91 0.32 -31.38
CA GLU A 138 7.23 0.44 -32.68
C GLU A 138 6.25 -0.70 -32.88
N LYS A 139 6.66 -1.92 -32.51
CA LYS A 139 5.81 -3.11 -32.53
C LYS A 139 5.03 -3.31 -31.23
N CYS A 140 5.14 -2.38 -30.29
CA CYS A 140 4.51 -2.46 -28.97
C CYS A 140 4.84 -3.74 -28.19
N ARG A 141 6.04 -4.30 -28.35
CA ARG A 141 6.47 -5.58 -27.77
C ARG A 141 7.17 -5.41 -26.42
N LEU A 142 6.80 -6.28 -25.49
CA LEU A 142 7.36 -6.35 -24.14
C LEU A 142 8.23 -7.60 -23.94
N ASP A 143 9.08 -7.56 -22.92
CA ASP A 143 10.00 -8.65 -22.58
C ASP A 143 9.28 -9.95 -22.23
N GLY A 144 8.10 -9.84 -21.60
CA GLY A 144 7.24 -10.98 -21.30
C GLY A 144 6.64 -11.71 -22.52
N GLY A 145 6.98 -11.29 -23.74
CA GLY A 145 6.58 -11.96 -24.98
C GLY A 145 5.19 -11.58 -25.50
N PHE A 146 4.63 -10.46 -25.04
CA PHE A 146 3.31 -9.96 -25.41
C PHE A 146 3.34 -8.47 -25.78
N HIS A 147 2.19 -7.94 -26.21
CA HIS A 147 2.08 -6.60 -26.77
C HIS A 147 1.26 -5.68 -25.87
N PHE A 148 1.61 -4.39 -25.81
CA PHE A 148 0.82 -3.40 -25.07
C PHE A 148 -0.03 -2.50 -25.98
N GLY A 149 -1.27 -2.26 -25.57
CA GLY A 149 -2.18 -1.36 -26.26
C GLY A 149 -2.18 0.06 -25.71
N ARG A 150 -3.09 0.88 -26.22
CA ARG A 150 -3.23 2.27 -25.80
C ARG A 150 -4.06 2.39 -24.52
N ASN A 151 -3.40 2.81 -23.44
CA ASN A 151 -4.06 3.25 -22.21
C ASN A 151 -4.34 4.76 -22.21
N SER A 152 -4.98 5.24 -21.14
CA SER A 152 -5.41 6.64 -21.00
C SER A 152 -4.28 7.67 -21.01
N ARG A 153 -3.07 7.30 -20.54
CA ARG A 153 -1.89 8.19 -20.47
C ARG A 153 -0.84 7.90 -21.56
N LYS A 154 -1.13 7.02 -22.52
CA LYS A 154 -0.19 6.59 -23.58
C LYS A 154 1.15 6.04 -23.04
N LYS A 155 1.12 5.38 -21.88
CA LYS A 155 2.26 4.66 -21.29
C LYS A 155 2.04 3.14 -21.42
N VAL A 156 3.08 2.33 -21.20
CA VAL A 156 2.93 0.87 -21.10
C VAL A 156 1.97 0.50 -19.96
N TYR A 157 2.20 1.07 -18.79
CA TYR A 157 1.34 0.97 -17.62
C TYR A 157 1.13 2.36 -17.04
N THR A 158 -0.12 2.68 -16.68
CA THR A 158 -0.45 3.87 -15.91
C THR A 158 -0.70 3.41 -14.49
N ALA A 159 0.22 3.73 -13.58
CA ALA A 159 0.01 3.41 -12.18
C ALA A 159 -1.23 4.16 -11.61
N PRO A 160 -2.06 3.48 -10.81
CA PRO A 160 -3.16 4.04 -10.04
C PRO A 160 -2.82 5.34 -9.33
N LYS A 161 -3.55 6.41 -9.65
CA LYS A 161 -3.52 7.67 -8.88
C LYS A 161 -4.96 8.13 -8.65
N PRO A 162 -5.66 7.57 -7.65
CA PRO A 162 -7.01 8.00 -7.35
C PRO A 162 -6.99 9.48 -6.97
N MET A 163 -7.98 10.26 -7.42
CA MET A 163 -7.96 11.69 -7.15
C MET A 163 -8.10 11.97 -5.65
N LEU A 164 -7.31 12.92 -5.15
CA LEU A 164 -7.33 13.33 -3.75
C LEU A 164 -8.76 13.64 -3.29
N ASN A 165 -9.17 13.07 -2.16
CA ASN A 165 -10.51 13.20 -1.56
C ASN A 165 -11.70 12.68 -2.41
N HIS A 166 -11.44 12.08 -3.58
CA HIS A 166 -12.48 11.45 -4.41
C HIS A 166 -12.96 10.11 -3.84
N GLY A 167 -12.23 9.53 -2.86
CA GLY A 167 -12.54 8.30 -2.12
C GLY A 167 -11.81 7.06 -2.64
N LEU A 168 -12.28 5.88 -2.23
CA LEU A 168 -11.71 4.60 -2.68
C LEU A 168 -12.04 4.39 -4.16
N HIS A 169 -11.02 4.06 -4.95
CA HIS A 169 -11.17 3.60 -6.33
C HIS A 169 -10.93 2.09 -6.42
N ARG A 170 -11.77 1.42 -7.20
CA ARG A 170 -11.65 0.00 -7.54
C ARG A 170 -10.90 -0.15 -8.87
N TYR A 171 -9.73 -0.77 -8.80
CA TYR A 171 -8.95 -1.16 -9.96
C TYR A 171 -9.24 -2.61 -10.31
N SER A 172 -9.84 -2.84 -11.46
CA SER A 172 -10.23 -4.15 -11.97
C SER A 172 -9.15 -4.69 -12.89
N PHE A 173 -8.47 -5.75 -12.44
CA PHE A 173 -7.54 -6.54 -13.23
C PHE A 173 -8.31 -7.72 -13.85
N GLN A 174 -8.40 -7.72 -15.18
CA GLN A 174 -9.23 -8.63 -15.95
C GLN A 174 -8.38 -9.45 -16.90
N VAL A 175 -8.45 -10.77 -16.80
CA VAL A 175 -7.84 -11.71 -17.76
C VAL A 175 -8.95 -12.39 -18.54
N VAL A 176 -8.80 -12.40 -19.86
CA VAL A 176 -9.75 -13.01 -20.80
C VAL A 176 -9.02 -14.11 -21.59
N ALA A 177 -9.59 -15.31 -21.54
CA ALA A 177 -9.19 -16.44 -22.40
C ALA A 177 -9.69 -16.23 -23.83
N LEU A 178 -8.80 -16.28 -24.82
CA LEU A 178 -9.16 -16.21 -26.23
C LEU A 178 -8.90 -17.55 -26.92
N SER A 179 -9.88 -18.02 -27.70
CA SER A 179 -9.81 -19.29 -28.44
C SER A 179 -9.06 -19.19 -29.78
N ARG A 180 -8.71 -17.97 -30.19
CA ARG A 180 -7.97 -17.66 -31.42
C ARG A 180 -6.97 -16.56 -31.15
N GLN A 181 -5.87 -16.59 -31.88
CA GLN A 181 -4.89 -15.51 -31.84
C GLN A 181 -5.46 -14.21 -32.42
N LEU A 182 -5.10 -13.08 -31.83
CA LEU A 182 -5.41 -11.76 -32.35
C LEU A 182 -4.55 -11.47 -33.58
N ASP A 183 -5.04 -10.58 -34.42
CA ASP A 183 -4.32 -10.16 -35.62
C ASP A 183 -3.03 -9.43 -35.23
N VAL A 184 -1.89 -9.81 -35.79
CA VAL A 184 -0.59 -9.19 -35.52
C VAL A 184 -0.63 -7.68 -35.80
N THR A 185 -1.34 -7.26 -36.86
CA THR A 185 -1.50 -5.84 -37.17
C THR A 185 -2.25 -5.08 -36.08
N LEU A 186 -3.20 -5.73 -35.39
CA LEU A 186 -3.88 -5.15 -34.24
C LEU A 186 -2.93 -5.03 -33.04
N LEU A 187 -2.12 -6.07 -32.79
CA LEU A 187 -1.15 -6.11 -31.68
C LEU A 187 -0.08 -5.03 -31.83
N GLU A 188 0.44 -4.82 -33.04
CA GLU A 188 1.50 -3.86 -33.35
C GLU A 188 0.99 -2.41 -33.49
N SER A 189 -0.32 -2.20 -33.67
CA SER A 189 -0.90 -0.85 -33.92
C SER A 189 -1.17 0.00 -32.67
N ARG A 190 -0.73 -0.44 -31.48
CA ARG A 190 -1.07 0.19 -30.19
C ARG A 190 -2.58 0.42 -30.05
N ALA A 191 -3.37 -0.61 -30.38
CA ALA A 191 -4.83 -0.51 -30.46
C ALA A 191 -5.51 -0.06 -29.16
N THR A 192 -6.70 0.55 -29.30
CA THR A 192 -7.51 1.03 -28.16
C THR A 192 -8.38 -0.07 -27.57
N ARG A 193 -8.86 0.10 -26.33
CA ARG A 193 -9.87 -0.76 -25.70
C ARG A 193 -11.06 -1.07 -26.63
N LYS A 194 -11.56 -0.07 -27.36
CA LYS A 194 -12.69 -0.24 -28.31
C LYS A 194 -12.32 -1.14 -29.49
N ALA A 195 -11.09 -1.03 -30.00
CA ALA A 195 -10.62 -1.90 -31.08
C ALA A 195 -10.49 -3.35 -30.62
N TYR A 196 -9.94 -3.60 -29.43
CA TYR A 196 -9.89 -4.94 -28.83
C TYR A 196 -11.29 -5.49 -28.55
N SER A 197 -12.20 -4.69 -27.98
CA SER A 197 -13.60 -5.08 -27.78
C SER A 197 -14.27 -5.53 -29.09
N LYS A 198 -14.07 -4.78 -30.19
CA LYS A 198 -14.58 -5.14 -31.51
C LYS A 198 -13.93 -6.42 -32.06
N ALA A 199 -12.61 -6.59 -31.86
CA ALA A 199 -11.87 -7.76 -32.32
C ALA A 199 -12.33 -9.05 -31.64
N ILE A 200 -12.68 -8.98 -30.35
CA ILE A 200 -13.19 -10.14 -29.60
C ILE A 200 -14.69 -10.40 -29.87
N GLN A 201 -15.48 -9.38 -30.20
CA GLN A 201 -16.93 -9.50 -30.44
C GLN A 201 -17.29 -10.47 -31.59
N GLY A 202 -16.42 -10.67 -32.58
CA GLY A 202 -16.59 -11.65 -33.66
C GLY A 202 -15.78 -12.94 -33.49
N ARG A 203 -14.83 -12.97 -32.55
CA ARG A 203 -13.93 -14.11 -32.29
C ARG A 203 -14.32 -14.89 -31.03
N ALA A 204 -15.24 -14.36 -30.23
CA ALA A 204 -15.99 -15.07 -29.19
C ALA A 204 -17.06 -16.01 -29.77
N THR A 205 -16.80 -16.62 -30.93
CA THR A 205 -17.69 -17.58 -31.57
C THR A 205 -17.48 -18.97 -30.95
N PHE A 206 -18.33 -19.26 -29.98
CA PHE A 206 -19.01 -20.55 -29.77
C PHE A 206 -18.13 -21.78 -29.49
N CYS A 207 -17.76 -21.95 -28.21
CA CYS A 207 -17.82 -23.27 -27.58
C CYS A 207 -19.01 -23.25 -26.60
N PRO A 208 -19.92 -24.25 -26.56
CA PRO A 208 -21.09 -24.21 -25.69
C PRO A 208 -20.77 -24.25 -24.19
N LYS A 209 -19.49 -24.32 -23.83
CA LYS A 209 -19.02 -24.42 -22.46
C LYS A 209 -17.73 -23.63 -22.35
N ASN A 210 -17.72 -22.67 -21.42
CA ASN A 210 -16.54 -22.10 -20.79
C ASN A 210 -15.80 -20.97 -21.54
N MET A 211 -16.33 -19.75 -21.50
CA MET A 211 -15.46 -18.57 -21.53
C MET A 211 -15.04 -18.22 -20.09
N GLY A 212 -13.73 -18.16 -19.92
CA GLY A 212 -13.02 -17.79 -18.70
C GLY A 212 -12.94 -16.28 -18.49
N ILE A 213 -13.65 -15.68 -17.53
CA ILE A 213 -13.40 -14.30 -17.10
C ILE A 213 -12.85 -14.34 -15.68
N ALA A 214 -11.76 -13.65 -15.40
CA ALA A 214 -11.34 -13.38 -14.02
C ALA A 214 -11.42 -11.89 -13.75
N ILE A 215 -11.99 -11.53 -12.60
CA ILE A 215 -12.05 -10.14 -12.14
C ILE A 215 -11.44 -10.12 -10.75
N THR A 216 -10.28 -9.50 -10.63
CA THR A 216 -9.74 -9.11 -9.32
C THR A 216 -9.90 -7.62 -9.17
N THR A 217 -10.72 -7.22 -8.21
CA THR A 217 -10.84 -5.83 -7.79
C THR A 217 -9.84 -5.58 -6.67
N ILE A 218 -8.92 -4.64 -6.90
CA ILE A 218 -7.99 -4.15 -5.89
C ILE A 218 -8.34 -2.68 -5.63
N THR A 219 -8.62 -2.33 -4.38
CA THR A 219 -8.97 -0.96 -4.00
C THR A 219 -7.72 -0.16 -3.68
N GLY A 220 -7.68 1.10 -4.12
CA GLY A 220 -6.68 2.08 -3.70
C GLY A 220 -7.36 3.40 -3.33
N SER A 221 -6.94 4.04 -2.24
CA SER A 221 -7.32 5.42 -1.91
C SER A 221 -6.09 6.29 -1.69
N GLU A 222 -6.11 7.50 -2.24
CA GLU A 222 -5.16 8.56 -1.88
C GLU A 222 -5.90 9.50 -0.93
N SER A 223 -5.66 9.36 0.38
CA SER A 223 -6.18 10.31 1.37
C SER A 223 -5.25 11.51 1.48
N ALA A 224 -5.78 12.66 1.89
CA ALA A 224 -4.94 13.76 2.35
C ALA A 224 -3.95 13.26 3.42
N VAL A 225 -2.76 13.84 3.45
CA VAL A 225 -1.77 13.54 4.48
C VAL A 225 -2.23 14.18 5.79
N GLU A 226 -2.32 13.39 6.85
CA GLU A 226 -2.75 13.82 8.17
C GLU A 226 -1.59 13.76 9.16
N ARG A 227 -1.61 14.64 10.16
CA ARG A 227 -0.59 14.64 11.20
C ARG A 227 -0.88 13.52 12.20
N ILE A 228 -0.09 12.46 12.12
CA ILE A 228 -0.22 11.27 12.96
C ILE A 228 0.63 11.37 14.24
N GLY A 229 1.68 12.20 14.23
CA GLY A 229 2.55 12.39 15.40
C GLY A 229 3.18 13.78 15.44
N MET A 230 3.55 14.23 16.63
CA MET A 230 4.36 15.42 16.83
C MET A 230 5.13 15.28 18.13
N GLY A 231 6.44 15.52 18.08
CA GLY A 231 7.30 15.46 19.24
C GLY A 231 8.48 16.40 19.08
N HIS A 232 9.48 16.21 19.94
CA HIS A 232 10.64 17.07 19.95
C HIS A 232 11.54 16.89 18.71
N CYS A 233 11.58 15.69 18.13
CA CYS A 233 12.30 15.43 16.86
C CYS A 233 11.48 15.85 15.61
N GLY A 234 10.31 16.50 15.79
CA GLY A 234 9.50 17.09 14.72
C GLY A 234 8.11 16.45 14.53
N SER A 235 7.47 16.80 13.44
CA SER A 235 6.12 16.35 13.09
C SER A 235 6.15 15.15 12.13
N VAL A 236 5.22 14.21 12.33
CA VAL A 236 5.04 13.02 11.51
C VAL A 236 3.68 13.06 10.83
N TRP A 237 3.70 12.85 9.53
CA TRP A 237 2.59 13.00 8.62
C TRP A 237 2.43 11.72 7.81
N ALA A 238 1.21 11.23 7.66
CA ALA A 238 0.95 10.09 6.80
C ALA A 238 -0.44 10.21 6.17
N SER A 239 -0.57 9.77 4.92
CA SER A 239 -1.90 9.44 4.39
C SER A 239 -2.27 8.03 4.84
N LYS A 240 -3.50 7.56 4.55
CA LYS A 240 -3.88 6.14 4.68
C LYS A 240 -3.00 5.18 3.88
N SER A 241 -2.08 5.72 3.05
CA SER A 241 -1.02 4.94 2.42
C SER A 241 -0.01 4.36 3.41
N SER A 242 0.81 3.42 2.93
CA SER A 242 1.89 2.76 3.67
C SER A 242 3.16 3.63 3.82
N ILE A 243 3.08 4.96 3.72
CA ILE A 243 4.25 5.86 3.81
C ILE A 243 4.04 6.94 4.87
N ALA A 244 5.08 7.19 5.66
CA ALA A 244 5.18 8.25 6.65
C ALA A 244 6.28 9.26 6.29
N LEU A 245 5.95 10.55 6.42
CA LEU A 245 6.82 11.70 6.28
C LEU A 245 7.13 12.25 7.69
N LYS A 246 8.37 12.07 8.16
CA LYS A 246 8.88 12.71 9.37
C LYS A 246 9.66 13.96 8.99
N ARG A 247 9.36 15.09 9.63
CA ARG A 247 9.91 16.40 9.28
C ARG A 247 10.83 16.92 10.37
N GLU A 248 11.92 17.56 9.99
CA GLU A 248 12.88 18.20 10.90
C GLU A 248 12.39 19.62 11.26
N ASP A 249 11.16 19.71 11.78
CA ASP A 249 10.50 20.96 12.20
C ASP A 249 10.26 20.99 13.73
N GLY A 250 11.09 20.23 14.46
CA GLY A 250 11.09 20.11 15.91
C GLY A 250 12.05 21.07 16.62
N GLY A 251 12.57 20.64 17.77
CA GLY A 251 13.49 21.44 18.59
C GLY A 251 14.89 21.57 17.98
N PRO A 252 15.65 22.62 18.36
CA PRO A 252 17.01 22.84 17.88
C PRO A 252 17.95 21.70 18.31
N GLY A 253 18.85 21.27 17.43
CA GLY A 253 19.89 20.26 17.71
C GLY A 253 19.54 18.81 17.36
N ARG A 254 18.41 18.56 16.68
CA ARG A 254 18.05 17.24 16.16
C ARG A 254 18.40 17.16 14.68
N SER A 255 18.83 15.99 14.24
CA SER A 255 19.25 15.76 12.85
C SER A 255 18.56 14.53 12.30
N LEU A 256 17.61 14.72 11.38
CA LEU A 256 17.02 13.59 10.66
C LEU A 256 18.05 12.92 9.73
N VAL A 257 19.17 13.59 9.42
CA VAL A 257 20.28 13.00 8.68
C VAL A 257 20.88 11.83 9.47
N ASN A 258 21.12 12.01 10.76
CA ASN A 258 21.64 10.94 11.62
C ASN A 258 20.67 9.76 11.70
N GLU A 259 19.37 10.03 11.91
CA GLU A 259 18.34 8.98 11.90
C GLU A 259 18.31 8.21 10.57
N HIS A 260 18.34 8.94 9.45
CA HIS A 260 18.37 8.34 8.12
C HIS A 260 19.58 7.45 7.90
N ASP A 261 20.77 7.88 8.33
CA ASP A 261 22.02 7.15 8.13
C ASP A 261 22.09 5.88 9.00
N VAL A 262 21.63 5.96 10.25
CA VAL A 262 21.44 4.79 11.13
C VAL A 262 20.44 3.82 10.51
N HIS A 263 19.29 4.31 10.06
CA HIS A 263 18.23 3.49 9.45
C HIS A 263 18.75 2.76 8.19
N ARG A 264 19.47 3.45 7.31
CA ARG A 264 20.09 2.84 6.12
C ARG A 264 21.16 1.81 6.49
N THR A 265 21.95 2.06 7.53
CA THR A 265 22.97 1.11 8.01
C THR A 265 22.33 -0.19 8.45
N LEU A 266 21.22 -0.10 9.18
CA LEU A 266 20.44 -1.26 9.63
C LEU A 266 19.84 -2.06 8.47
N LEU A 267 19.21 -1.38 7.49
CA LEU A 267 18.67 -2.05 6.31
C LEU A 267 19.75 -2.76 5.49
N ARG A 268 20.92 -2.13 5.30
CA ARG A 268 22.06 -2.76 4.63
C ARG A 268 22.56 -3.99 5.40
N ALA A 269 22.68 -3.89 6.72
CA ALA A 269 23.13 -4.99 7.57
C ALA A 269 22.14 -6.17 7.54
N ALA A 270 20.83 -5.89 7.44
CA ALA A 270 19.76 -6.88 7.33
C ALA A 270 19.80 -7.59 5.97
N ILE A 271 19.94 -6.86 4.87
CA ILE A 271 20.08 -7.43 3.52
C ILE A 271 21.32 -8.32 3.44
N GLY A 272 22.46 -7.86 3.95
CA GLY A 272 23.68 -8.67 4.00
C GLY A 272 23.54 -9.91 4.89
N ALA A 273 22.66 -9.88 5.90
CA ALA A 273 22.39 -11.05 6.75
C ALA A 273 21.66 -12.13 5.97
N PHE A 274 20.63 -11.72 5.23
CA PHE A 274 19.80 -12.58 4.40
C PHE A 274 20.62 -13.28 3.32
N GLN A 275 21.57 -12.59 2.70
CA GLN A 275 22.46 -13.15 1.68
C GLN A 275 23.44 -14.21 2.22
N LEU A 276 23.83 -14.13 3.50
CA LEU A 276 24.77 -15.06 4.13
C LEU A 276 24.08 -16.29 4.74
N SER A 277 22.78 -16.21 5.03
CA SER A 277 21.99 -17.28 5.62
C SER A 277 21.28 -18.12 4.54
N SER A 278 22.02 -18.79 3.66
CA SER A 278 21.44 -19.73 2.68
C SER A 278 21.11 -21.11 3.28
N SER A 279 21.37 -21.32 4.57
CA SER A 279 21.15 -22.60 5.26
C SER A 279 20.88 -22.43 6.75
N SER A 280 19.60 -22.38 7.13
CA SER A 280 19.00 -22.94 8.37
C SER A 280 17.67 -22.25 8.68
N ALA A 281 16.71 -23.06 9.14
CA ALA A 281 15.29 -22.75 9.33
C ALA A 281 14.96 -21.84 10.53
N GLN A 282 15.80 -20.85 10.84
CA GLN A 282 15.52 -19.80 11.83
C GLN A 282 15.80 -18.44 11.20
N SER A 283 14.89 -18.01 10.31
CA SER A 283 14.88 -16.62 9.84
C SER A 283 14.53 -15.71 11.02
N HIS A 284 15.52 -15.03 11.58
CA HIS A 284 15.34 -14.05 12.63
C HIS A 284 14.68 -12.81 12.00
N GLN A 285 13.35 -12.73 12.08
CA GLN A 285 12.55 -11.78 11.32
C GLN A 285 12.42 -10.44 12.06
N ILE A 286 13.53 -9.68 12.13
CA ILE A 286 13.49 -8.29 12.58
C ILE A 286 12.82 -7.47 11.48
N ASN A 287 11.65 -6.90 11.74
CA ASN A 287 10.97 -6.05 10.75
C ASN A 287 11.44 -4.61 10.95
N ILE A 288 12.24 -4.15 10.01
CA ILE A 288 12.71 -2.77 9.95
C ILE A 288 11.84 -2.08 8.90
N PRO A 289 11.15 -0.97 9.23
CA PRO A 289 10.43 -0.18 8.23
C PRO A 289 11.35 0.18 7.07
N LEU A 290 10.86 0.19 5.83
CA LEU A 290 11.69 0.65 4.72
C LEU A 290 12.03 2.14 4.88
N CYS A 291 13.27 2.49 4.53
CA CYS A 291 13.73 3.87 4.46
C CYS A 291 13.77 4.27 2.97
N HIS A 292 12.73 4.94 2.51
CA HIS A 292 12.58 5.24 1.09
C HIS A 292 13.51 6.36 0.64
N ARG A 293 13.51 7.49 1.34
CA ARG A 293 14.25 8.68 0.89
C ARG A 293 14.47 9.71 2.00
N PHE A 294 15.62 10.38 1.95
CA PHE A 294 15.85 11.63 2.65
C PHE A 294 15.62 12.82 1.72
N LEU A 295 14.86 13.82 2.18
CA LEU A 295 14.61 15.07 1.49
C LEU A 295 15.36 16.19 2.19
N THR A 296 16.03 17.03 1.42
CA THR A 296 16.61 18.29 1.92
C THR A 296 15.61 19.44 1.74
N ALA A 297 15.78 20.52 2.48
CA ALA A 297 14.95 21.72 2.33
C ALA A 297 14.98 22.33 0.92
N ASP A 298 16.08 22.10 0.18
CA ASP A 298 16.32 22.64 -1.16
C ASP A 298 15.80 21.75 -2.30
N ASP A 299 15.26 20.55 -2.01
CA ASP A 299 14.68 19.66 -3.03
C ASP A 299 13.32 20.18 -3.53
N ALA A 300 13.36 21.26 -4.31
CA ALA A 300 12.16 21.95 -4.80
C ALA A 300 11.25 21.02 -5.62
N ALA A 301 11.81 20.05 -6.33
CA ALA A 301 11.05 19.08 -7.10
C ALA A 301 10.22 18.18 -6.19
N ALA A 302 10.83 17.58 -5.17
CA ALA A 302 10.10 16.76 -4.20
C ALA A 302 9.09 17.59 -3.38
N TRP A 303 9.51 18.76 -2.87
CA TRP A 303 8.64 19.60 -2.04
C TRP A 303 7.45 20.20 -2.81
N SER A 304 7.55 20.37 -4.13
CA SER A 304 6.43 20.85 -4.96
C SER A 304 5.20 19.95 -4.91
N GLY A 305 5.38 18.63 -4.69
CA GLY A 305 4.28 17.69 -4.52
C GLY A 305 3.83 17.53 -3.06
N ILE A 306 4.70 17.81 -2.07
CA ILE A 306 4.41 17.59 -0.64
C ILE A 306 3.74 18.81 -0.01
N LEU A 307 4.31 20.01 -0.22
CA LEU A 307 3.82 21.24 0.43
C LEU A 307 2.32 21.49 0.21
N PRO A 308 1.74 21.24 -0.98
CA PRO A 308 0.31 21.44 -1.19
C PRO A 308 -0.58 20.49 -0.38
N GLN A 309 -0.04 19.37 0.11
CA GLN A 309 -0.74 18.39 0.95
C GLN A 309 -0.68 18.73 2.44
N LEU A 310 0.19 19.67 2.83
CA LEU A 310 0.38 20.14 4.20
C LEU A 310 -0.39 21.46 4.44
N PRO A 311 -0.65 21.84 5.70
CA PRO A 311 -1.20 23.16 6.01
C PRO A 311 -0.29 24.31 5.52
N GLU A 312 -0.90 25.46 5.20
CA GLU A 312 -0.23 26.64 4.62
C GLU A 312 0.99 27.16 5.39
N THR A 313 1.02 26.94 6.69
CA THR A 313 2.07 27.44 7.59
C THR A 313 3.39 26.69 7.46
N TYR A 314 3.43 25.59 6.70
CA TYR A 314 4.59 24.71 6.62
C TYR A 314 5.45 25.01 5.39
N THR A 315 6.76 25.09 5.60
CA THR A 315 7.78 25.30 4.55
C THR A 315 8.56 24.02 4.29
N SER A 316 9.38 24.00 3.23
CA SER A 316 10.35 22.92 3.04
C SER A 316 11.33 22.88 4.22
N CYS A 317 11.79 21.67 4.53
CA CYS A 317 12.72 21.38 5.62
C CYS A 317 13.47 20.09 5.27
N ASN A 318 14.36 19.63 6.13
CA ASN A 318 14.82 18.25 6.02
C ASN A 318 13.68 17.30 6.42
N ALA A 319 13.53 16.19 5.71
CA ALA A 319 12.50 15.21 6.03
C ALA A 319 12.91 13.79 5.64
N LEU A 320 12.42 12.82 6.42
CA LEU A 320 12.59 11.40 6.19
C LEU A 320 11.28 10.79 5.70
N LEU A 321 11.35 10.12 4.55
CA LEU A 321 10.27 9.29 4.01
C LEU A 321 10.55 7.83 4.33
N SER A 322 9.62 7.21 5.05
CA SER A 322 9.74 5.83 5.53
C SER A 322 8.43 5.06 5.36
N GLU A 323 8.50 3.74 5.42
CA GLU A 323 7.32 2.88 5.50
C GLU A 323 6.51 3.23 6.76
N ARG A 324 5.21 3.45 6.59
CA ARG A 324 4.28 3.67 7.70
C ARG A 324 4.04 2.36 8.42
N ILE A 325 4.27 2.35 9.72
CA ILE A 325 3.85 1.23 10.58
C ILE A 325 2.31 1.23 10.65
N PRO A 326 1.63 0.12 10.27
CA PRO A 326 0.18 0.06 10.31
C PRO A 326 -0.34 0.28 11.73
N PRO A 327 -1.43 1.04 11.90
CA PRO A 327 -2.04 1.20 13.21
C PRO A 327 -2.70 -0.10 13.70
N MET A 328 -2.88 -0.21 15.01
CA MET A 328 -3.60 -1.34 15.61
C MET A 328 -5.08 -1.38 15.16
N PRO A 329 -5.63 -2.57 14.88
CA PRO A 329 -6.98 -2.71 14.39
C PRO A 329 -8.00 -2.32 15.47
N GLU A 330 -9.20 -1.93 15.03
CA GLU A 330 -10.28 -1.44 15.90
C GLU A 330 -10.58 -2.34 17.11
N PRO A 331 -10.61 -3.69 17.02
CA PRO A 331 -10.83 -4.54 18.19
C PRO A 331 -9.74 -4.40 19.26
N ALA A 332 -8.47 -4.26 18.87
CA ALA A 332 -7.37 -4.06 19.80
C ALA A 332 -7.45 -2.68 20.48
N ARG A 333 -7.82 -1.65 19.71
CA ARG A 333 -8.04 -0.28 20.25
C ARG A 333 -9.17 -0.26 21.27
N ARG A 334 -10.30 -0.90 20.96
CA ARG A 334 -11.44 -1.04 21.89
C ARG A 334 -11.02 -1.75 23.18
N LEU A 335 -10.30 -2.86 23.10
CA LEU A 335 -9.83 -3.58 24.29
C LEU A 335 -8.92 -2.71 25.18
N LEU A 336 -7.98 -1.95 24.59
CA LEU A 336 -7.10 -1.06 25.36
C LEU A 336 -7.89 0.04 26.07
N VAL A 337 -8.91 0.60 25.42
CA VAL A 337 -9.79 1.61 26.01
C VAL A 337 -10.61 0.99 27.15
N GLU A 338 -11.24 -0.14 26.91
CA GLU A 338 -12.06 -0.84 27.90
C GLU A 338 -11.26 -1.22 29.16
N LYS A 339 -10.03 -1.72 29.00
CA LYS A 339 -9.21 -2.14 30.16
C LYS A 339 -8.50 -1.00 30.86
N TYR A 340 -8.01 0.01 30.13
CA TYR A 340 -7.02 0.95 30.67
C TYR A 340 -7.42 2.43 30.59
N CYS A 341 -8.46 2.78 29.84
CA CYS A 341 -8.96 4.15 29.79
C CYS A 341 -9.95 4.41 30.93
N PRO A 342 -9.85 5.55 31.65
CA PRO A 342 -10.84 5.95 32.65
C PRO A 342 -12.25 6.02 32.06
N GLU A 343 -13.23 5.43 32.74
CA GLU A 343 -14.63 5.32 32.27
C GLU A 343 -15.20 6.60 31.65
N PRO A 344 -15.07 7.79 32.28
CA PRO A 344 -15.76 8.99 31.80
C PRO A 344 -15.34 9.47 30.42
N ILE A 345 -14.16 9.05 29.93
CA ILE A 345 -13.60 9.52 28.67
C ILE A 345 -13.55 8.43 27.59
N ARG A 346 -13.95 7.19 27.87
CA ARG A 346 -13.84 6.06 26.92
C ARG A 346 -14.52 6.34 25.59
N GLU A 347 -15.77 6.80 25.62
CA GLU A 347 -16.53 7.10 24.41
C GLU A 347 -15.86 8.20 23.60
N SER A 348 -15.39 9.27 24.25
CA SER A 348 -14.67 10.36 23.58
C SER A 348 -13.36 9.89 22.94
N ILE A 349 -12.63 8.98 23.57
CA ILE A 349 -11.39 8.42 23.04
C ILE A 349 -11.67 7.54 21.81
N LEU A 350 -12.71 6.71 21.86
CA LEU A 350 -13.10 5.86 20.72
C LEU A 350 -13.66 6.67 19.55
N ALA A 351 -14.33 7.79 19.83
CA ALA A 351 -14.90 8.66 18.81
C ALA A 351 -13.88 9.62 18.18
N ASP A 352 -12.74 9.88 18.81
CA ASP A 352 -11.69 10.75 18.26
C ASP A 352 -10.89 10.03 17.16
N PRO A 353 -10.97 10.48 15.88
CA PRO A 353 -10.25 9.86 14.77
C PRO A 353 -8.74 9.83 14.96
N LYS A 354 -8.17 10.72 15.79
CA LYS A 354 -6.72 10.69 16.09
C LYS A 354 -6.29 9.38 16.72
N ASN A 355 -7.17 8.73 17.47
CA ASN A 355 -6.90 7.45 18.10
C ASN A 355 -7.00 6.27 17.10
N GLU A 356 -7.32 6.50 15.83
CA GLU A 356 -7.16 5.53 14.75
C GLU A 356 -5.69 5.27 14.42
N ASP A 357 -4.80 6.25 14.66
CA ASP A 357 -3.34 6.10 14.47
C ASP A 357 -2.66 5.38 15.65
N CYS A 358 -3.30 4.35 16.20
CA CYS A 358 -2.82 3.67 17.40
C CYS A 358 -1.56 2.85 17.13
N ILE A 359 -0.50 3.14 17.86
CA ILE A 359 0.74 2.36 17.89
C ILE A 359 1.05 2.08 19.35
N ILE A 360 1.42 0.84 19.67
CA ILE A 360 1.69 0.44 21.04
C ILE A 360 3.19 0.34 21.26
N ARG A 361 3.73 1.15 22.16
CA ARG A 361 5.14 1.09 22.56
C ARG A 361 5.31 0.09 23.70
N ALA A 362 6.16 -0.91 23.50
CA ALA A 362 6.34 -2.02 24.43
C ALA A 362 7.40 -1.70 25.50
N TYR A 363 7.01 -1.77 26.78
CA TYR A 363 7.92 -1.61 27.92
C TYR A 363 8.01 -2.90 28.76
N LEU A 364 8.88 -3.81 28.35
CA LEU A 364 9.09 -5.09 29.06
C LEU A 364 9.84 -4.93 30.39
N GLY A 365 10.69 -3.90 30.51
CA GLY A 365 11.50 -3.64 31.71
C GLY A 365 10.81 -2.80 32.79
N ARG A 366 9.55 -2.40 32.59
CA ARG A 366 8.87 -1.47 33.50
C ARG A 366 7.48 -1.98 33.86
N ARG A 367 7.21 -2.08 35.16
CA ARG A 367 5.87 -2.29 35.73
C ARG A 367 5.30 -0.96 36.19
N ARG A 368 4.00 -0.75 36.00
CA ARG A 368 3.31 0.40 36.60
C ARG A 368 3.23 0.18 38.11
N PHE A 369 3.62 1.17 38.91
CA PHE A 369 3.35 1.17 40.35
C PHE A 369 1.89 1.62 40.59
N ARG A 370 1.15 0.96 41.48
CA ARG A 370 -0.23 1.32 41.87
C ARG A 370 -0.32 2.78 42.37
N PRO A 371 -1.50 3.43 42.23
CA PRO A 371 -1.59 4.77 41.68
C PRO A 371 -1.17 5.87 42.66
N ARG A 372 -0.37 6.83 42.17
CA ARG A 372 -0.47 8.21 42.63
C ARG A 372 -1.91 8.68 42.41
N ALA A 373 -2.47 9.42 43.37
CA ALA A 373 -3.83 9.95 43.36
C ALA A 373 -4.32 10.31 41.96
N ALA A 374 -5.58 9.95 41.64
CA ALA A 374 -6.23 10.23 40.37
C ALA A 374 -5.84 11.65 39.90
N SER A 375 -4.99 11.70 38.88
CA SER A 375 -4.60 12.96 38.29
C SER A 375 -5.88 13.65 37.85
N ARG A 376 -6.08 14.89 38.34
CA ARG A 376 -7.18 15.77 37.90
C ARG A 376 -7.19 16.02 36.38
N PHE A 377 -6.10 15.64 35.70
CA PHE A 377 -6.01 15.55 34.25
C PHE A 377 -5.95 14.07 33.84
N ALA A 378 -7.07 13.55 33.34
CA ALA A 378 -7.14 12.23 32.72
C ALA A 378 -6.76 12.37 31.24
N ALA A 379 -5.47 12.53 30.95
CA ALA A 379 -4.98 12.46 29.58
C ALA A 379 -4.83 10.98 29.17
N PHE A 380 -5.56 10.56 28.14
CA PHE A 380 -5.44 9.24 27.53
C PHE A 380 -5.33 9.40 26.02
N SER A 381 -4.41 8.70 25.38
CA SER A 381 -4.18 8.72 23.94
C SER A 381 -3.75 7.34 23.50
N LEU A 382 -4.29 6.87 22.37
CA LEU A 382 -3.85 5.62 21.74
C LEU A 382 -2.68 5.83 20.78
N ARG A 383 -2.34 7.07 20.44
CA ARG A 383 -1.12 7.40 19.69
C ARG A 383 0.08 7.16 20.59
N ASP A 384 1.00 6.30 20.14
CA ASP A 384 2.22 5.95 20.87
C ASP A 384 1.93 5.50 22.32
N TYR A 385 0.98 4.57 22.45
CA TYR A 385 0.47 4.10 23.73
C TYR A 385 1.52 3.27 24.49
N PRO A 386 1.96 3.69 25.70
CA PRO A 386 2.94 2.95 26.47
C PRO A 386 2.30 1.73 27.16
N LEU A 387 2.59 0.53 26.67
CA LEU A 387 2.12 -0.72 27.25
C LEU A 387 3.23 -1.35 28.11
N HIS A 388 2.96 -1.45 29.41
CA HIS A 388 3.90 -1.97 30.41
C HIS A 388 3.74 -3.47 30.59
N VAL A 389 4.78 -4.14 31.12
CA VAL A 389 4.78 -5.60 31.28
C VAL A 389 3.60 -6.12 32.12
N ASP A 390 3.15 -5.39 33.14
CA ASP A 390 1.97 -5.77 33.94
C ASP A 390 0.67 -5.76 33.13
N GLN A 391 0.56 -4.83 32.16
CA GLN A 391 -0.59 -4.76 31.26
C GLN A 391 -0.54 -5.90 30.24
N MET A 392 0.66 -6.21 29.74
CA MET A 392 0.84 -7.33 28.81
C MET A 392 0.47 -8.67 29.46
N GLU A 393 0.80 -8.88 30.74
CA GLU A 393 0.36 -10.06 31.51
C GLU A 393 -1.17 -10.09 31.66
N ASP A 394 -1.78 -8.95 32.00
CA ASP A 394 -3.24 -8.81 32.14
C ASP A 394 -3.99 -9.02 30.81
N LEU A 395 -3.35 -8.74 29.67
CA LEU A 395 -3.88 -9.05 28.34
C LEU A 395 -3.64 -10.51 27.92
N GLY A 396 -2.89 -11.29 28.72
CA GLY A 396 -2.53 -12.67 28.41
C GLY A 396 -1.56 -12.79 27.23
N LEU A 397 -0.66 -11.81 27.06
CA LEU A 397 0.35 -11.85 26.01
C LEU A 397 1.48 -12.83 26.37
N ASP A 398 1.97 -13.57 25.39
CA ASP A 398 3.11 -14.48 25.54
C ASP A 398 4.43 -13.71 25.69
N LEU A 399 4.73 -13.19 26.89
CA LEU A 399 5.89 -12.31 27.17
C LEU A 399 7.27 -12.83 26.71
N PRO A 400 7.59 -14.13 26.77
CA PRO A 400 8.84 -14.66 26.23
C PRO A 400 9.10 -14.29 24.76
N ALA A 401 8.06 -14.29 23.90
CA ALA A 401 8.21 -13.98 22.49
C ALA A 401 8.61 -12.50 22.20
N PRO A 402 7.92 -11.48 22.75
CA PRO A 402 8.37 -10.09 22.78
C PRO A 402 9.79 -9.91 23.27
N ALA A 403 10.13 -10.54 24.39
CA ALA A 403 11.44 -10.39 25.01
C ALA A 403 12.53 -10.95 24.11
N ALA A 404 12.32 -12.12 23.52
CA ALA A 404 13.22 -12.72 22.56
C ALA A 404 13.39 -11.84 21.31
N ALA A 405 12.30 -11.30 20.76
CA ALA A 405 12.35 -10.43 19.58
C ALA A 405 13.11 -9.12 19.86
N MET A 406 12.85 -8.46 20.99
CA MET A 406 13.60 -7.27 21.41
C MET A 406 15.09 -7.59 21.63
N ALA A 407 15.42 -8.69 22.30
CA ALA A 407 16.80 -9.13 22.51
C ALA A 407 17.53 -9.41 21.19
N GLN A 408 16.87 -10.08 20.24
CA GLN A 408 17.42 -10.34 18.91
C GLN A 408 17.65 -9.04 18.13
N ALA A 409 16.71 -8.11 18.17
CA ALA A 409 16.85 -6.81 17.51
C ALA A 409 18.02 -6.00 18.09
N LEU A 410 18.17 -5.95 19.42
CA LEU A 410 19.30 -5.32 20.08
C LEU A 410 20.63 -5.99 19.71
N ALA A 411 20.69 -7.33 19.74
CA ALA A 411 21.88 -8.07 19.35
C ALA A 411 22.27 -7.81 17.88
N PHE A 412 21.29 -7.76 16.98
CA PHE A 412 21.51 -7.39 15.57
C PHE A 412 22.05 -5.97 15.44
N MET A 413 21.43 -5.00 16.12
CA MET A 413 21.85 -3.60 16.09
C MET A 413 23.30 -3.44 16.56
N HIS A 414 23.63 -4.01 17.72
CA HIS A 414 24.97 -3.90 18.31
C HIS A 414 26.03 -4.70 17.53
N TRP A 415 25.81 -5.98 17.28
CA TRP A 415 26.86 -6.86 16.77
C TRP A 415 26.96 -6.89 15.26
N ARG A 416 25.84 -6.72 14.56
CA ARG A 416 25.84 -6.80 13.10
C ARG A 416 25.85 -5.43 12.45
N ALA A 417 24.94 -4.54 12.86
CA ALA A 417 24.87 -3.19 12.30
C ALA A 417 25.88 -2.21 12.93
N ARG A 418 26.49 -2.58 14.06
CA ARG A 418 27.46 -1.76 14.81
C ARG A 418 26.90 -0.38 15.19
N VAL A 419 25.63 -0.35 15.58
CA VAL A 419 24.99 0.83 16.16
C VAL A 419 24.78 0.60 17.66
N ASP A 420 24.75 1.68 18.44
CA ASP A 420 24.61 1.61 19.90
C ASP A 420 23.16 1.36 20.36
N ALA A 421 22.20 1.37 19.43
CA ALA A 421 20.77 1.22 19.70
C ALA A 421 20.23 2.19 20.77
N ASN A 422 20.90 3.32 21.00
CA ASN A 422 20.45 4.30 21.97
C ASN A 422 19.14 4.95 21.47
N ASP A 423 18.21 5.19 22.39
CA ASP A 423 16.88 5.76 22.13
C ASP A 423 16.04 4.99 21.09
N VAL A 424 16.31 3.69 20.88
CA VAL A 424 15.47 2.84 20.01
C VAL A 424 14.11 2.57 20.67
N GLU A 425 13.03 2.67 19.88
CA GLU A 425 11.67 2.39 20.33
C GLU A 425 11.15 1.09 19.70
N PHE A 426 10.64 0.19 20.54
CA PHE A 426 10.03 -1.06 20.09
C PHE A 426 8.51 -0.95 20.15
N VAL A 427 7.86 -1.25 19.02
CA VAL A 427 6.41 -1.14 18.91
C VAL A 427 5.76 -2.46 18.52
N LEU A 428 4.55 -2.69 19.04
CA LEU A 428 3.64 -3.74 18.58
C LEU A 428 2.79 -3.17 17.45
N ALA A 429 2.80 -3.87 16.31
CA ALA A 429 2.02 -3.51 15.15
C ALA A 429 1.55 -4.77 14.38
N PRO A 430 0.50 -4.66 13.55
CA PRO A 430 0.14 -5.69 12.60
C PRO A 430 1.31 -6.06 11.67
N ALA A 431 1.29 -7.29 11.13
CA ALA A 431 2.26 -7.69 10.13
C ALA A 431 2.17 -6.86 8.84
N ARG A 432 3.31 -6.69 8.17
CA ARG A 432 3.36 -6.07 6.83
C ARG A 432 2.37 -6.79 5.91
N GLY A 433 1.50 -6.04 5.24
CA GLY A 433 0.48 -6.55 4.31
C GLY A 433 -0.84 -7.06 4.93
N LEU A 434 -1.00 -7.09 6.27
CA LEU A 434 -2.25 -7.59 6.89
C LEU A 434 -3.26 -6.49 7.30
N GLY A 435 -2.84 -5.22 7.39
CA GLY A 435 -3.74 -4.07 7.60
C GLY A 435 -4.87 -4.27 8.62
N GLU A 436 -6.06 -3.75 8.29
CA GLU A 436 -7.32 -3.90 9.08
C GLU A 436 -7.85 -5.34 9.14
N GLY A 437 -7.29 -6.28 8.36
CA GLY A 437 -7.69 -7.70 8.32
C GLY A 437 -7.08 -8.56 9.44
N ALA A 438 -6.29 -7.97 10.34
CA ALA A 438 -5.71 -8.69 11.47
C ALA A 438 -6.79 -9.11 12.49
N ILE A 439 -7.06 -10.41 12.58
CA ILE A 439 -8.01 -10.97 13.55
C ILE A 439 -7.40 -10.87 14.95
N PHE A 440 -8.12 -10.21 15.87
CA PHE A 440 -7.75 -10.09 17.28
C PHE A 440 -8.77 -10.85 18.13
N ALA A 441 -8.38 -12.00 18.68
CA ALA A 441 -9.26 -12.83 19.52
C ALA A 441 -9.01 -12.59 21.01
N PRO A 442 -10.06 -12.55 21.85
CA PRO A 442 -9.93 -12.56 23.31
C PRO A 442 -9.20 -13.83 23.78
N GLY A 443 -8.29 -13.70 24.75
CA GLY A 443 -7.55 -14.85 25.32
C GLY A 443 -6.15 -15.10 24.76
N GLY A 444 -5.47 -14.07 24.26
CA GLY A 444 -4.01 -14.09 24.08
C GLY A 444 -3.46 -14.85 22.87
N LYS A 445 -4.30 -15.53 22.06
CA LYS A 445 -3.80 -16.38 20.96
C LYS A 445 -3.37 -15.62 19.68
N CYS A 446 -3.57 -14.29 19.61
CA CYS A 446 -3.37 -13.48 18.40
C CYS A 446 -2.21 -12.47 18.44
N LEU A 447 -1.20 -12.65 19.30
CA LEU A 447 0.10 -11.97 19.10
C LEU A 447 1.15 -12.86 18.42
N THR A 448 0.79 -14.10 18.10
CA THR A 448 1.69 -15.09 17.49
C THR A 448 2.15 -14.74 16.06
N LYS A 449 1.54 -13.73 15.43
CA LYS A 449 1.96 -13.15 14.14
C LYS A 449 2.09 -11.61 14.18
N ALA A 450 2.34 -11.02 15.35
CA ALA A 450 2.69 -9.60 15.42
C ALA A 450 4.11 -9.40 14.87
N CYS A 451 4.26 -8.60 13.82
CA CYS A 451 5.57 -8.17 13.36
C CYS A 451 6.10 -7.11 14.32
N TRP A 452 7.23 -7.43 14.94
CA TRP A 452 8.00 -6.50 15.75
C TRP A 452 8.66 -5.48 14.83
N GLY A 453 8.13 -4.25 14.84
CA GLY A 453 8.72 -3.10 14.18
C GLY A 453 9.66 -2.37 15.14
N ALA A 454 10.93 -2.22 14.77
CA ALA A 454 11.80 -1.24 15.44
C ALA A 454 11.49 0.14 14.84
N MET A 455 11.02 1.07 15.66
CA MET A 455 10.87 2.47 15.28
C MET A 455 12.12 3.20 15.77
N PHE A 456 12.88 3.77 14.84
CA PHE A 456 14.03 4.60 15.19
C PHE A 456 13.55 6.03 15.38
N SER A 457 13.34 6.43 16.63
CA SER A 457 13.33 7.83 17.04
C SER A 457 14.70 8.16 17.63
N GLY A 458 15.76 7.92 16.86
CA GLY A 458 17.13 8.20 17.26
C GLY A 458 17.41 9.70 17.22
N CYS A 459 16.88 10.39 18.21
CA CYS A 459 17.31 11.69 18.64
C CYS A 459 18.73 11.54 19.25
#